data_AF-A0A928GN98-F1
#
_entry.id   AF-A0A928GN98-F1
#
_cell.length_a   1.000
_cell.length_b   1.000
_cell.length_c   1.000
_cell.angle_alpha   90.00
_cell.angle_beta   90.00
_cell.angle_gamma   90.00
#
_symmetry.space_group_name_H-M   'P 1'
#
loop_
_entity.id
_entity.type
_entity.pdbx_description
1 polymer ?
#
loop_
_entity_poly.entity_id
_entity_poly.type
_entity_poly.pdbx_seq_one_letter_code
_entity_poly.pdbx_strand_id
1 'polypeptide(L)'
;MDIDYLLMLQAFRNATNNILTPFMESISLLAISFWPFAAAVCLYWCVDKKTGIFLLLNSSLGNIVNSTLKNTFCVYRPWIRDASIIPAGDAIHTATGYSFPSGHTQAATAYYGGSAWLLYKNKRFWLCAALIVLLLLTGFSRNYLGVHTPQDVAAALLCTSCVVAFNLMILNWIEKKKNNDLIFFGIGMVVLAAFICYIRFKAYPTDYVDGKLLVDPAKMQRDSWGAAGMFAGLLCGWIIERRFIRFSTKGNLWQKIMRTIIGLTPLYFIYNYCYGWLVESTGIPCARFLGMFIPYMIALTFYPWIVKKVKFL
;
A
#
# COMPACT_ATOMS: atom_id res chain seq x y z
N MET A 1 8.10 -27.63 -6.18
CA MET A 1 9.11 -26.82 -5.45
C MET A 1 8.49 -25.68 -4.64
N ASP A 2 7.69 -24.80 -5.24
CA ASP A 2 7.02 -23.71 -4.49
C ASP A 2 5.93 -24.24 -3.55
N ILE A 3 5.09 -25.17 -4.00
CA ILE A 3 4.05 -25.82 -3.18
C ILE A 3 4.67 -26.67 -2.06
N ASP A 4 5.69 -27.48 -2.35
CA ASP A 4 6.36 -28.32 -1.33
C ASP A 4 6.92 -27.50 -0.17
N TYR A 5 7.48 -26.32 -0.47
CA TYR A 5 7.95 -25.38 0.54
C TYR A 5 6.80 -24.87 1.44
N LEU A 6 5.64 -24.56 0.85
CA LEU A 6 4.47 -24.15 1.61
C LEU A 6 3.89 -25.30 2.45
N LEU A 7 3.89 -26.53 1.93
CA LEU A 7 3.49 -27.73 2.67
C LEU A 7 4.42 -28.02 3.84
N MET A 8 5.74 -27.81 3.68
CA MET A 8 6.70 -27.89 4.77
C MET A 8 6.38 -26.87 5.88
N LEU A 9 6.10 -25.62 5.53
CA LEU A 9 5.71 -24.59 6.50
C LEU A 9 4.37 -24.92 7.18
N GLN A 10 3.41 -25.45 6.43
CA GLN A 10 2.14 -25.92 6.97
C GLN A 10 2.32 -27.10 7.94
N ALA A 11 3.19 -28.06 7.61
CA ALA A 11 3.51 -29.17 8.50
C ALA A 11 4.15 -28.68 9.81
N PHE A 12 5.10 -27.74 9.72
CA PHE A 12 5.70 -27.09 10.89
C PHE A 12 4.66 -26.35 11.75
N ARG A 13 3.79 -25.57 11.10
CA ARG A 13 2.68 -24.86 11.76
C ARG A 13 1.75 -25.83 12.49
N ASN A 14 1.41 -26.96 11.87
CA ASN A 14 0.56 -27.99 12.47
C ASN A 14 1.27 -28.69 13.64
N ALA A 15 2.55 -29.03 13.50
CA ALA A 15 3.35 -29.67 14.55
C ALA A 15 3.51 -28.78 15.80
N THR A 16 3.48 -27.46 15.61
CA THR A 16 3.56 -26.47 16.69
C THR A 16 2.18 -26.00 17.18
N ASN A 17 1.10 -26.68 16.80
CA ASN A 17 -0.28 -26.33 17.13
C ASN A 17 -0.62 -24.85 16.82
N ASN A 18 -0.14 -24.34 15.69
CA ASN A 18 -0.37 -22.96 15.24
C ASN A 18 0.11 -21.86 16.21
N ILE A 19 1.02 -22.15 17.14
CA ILE A 19 1.45 -21.19 18.18
C ILE A 19 1.98 -19.86 17.63
N LEU A 20 2.63 -19.88 16.46
CA LEU A 20 3.16 -18.66 15.81
C LEU A 20 2.16 -17.98 14.87
N THR A 21 1.01 -18.60 14.58
CA THR A 21 0.03 -18.06 13.61
C THR A 21 -0.47 -16.67 13.99
N PRO A 22 -0.93 -16.40 15.24
CA PRO A 22 -1.41 -15.06 15.61
C PRO A 22 -0.34 -13.97 15.47
N PHE A 23 0.92 -14.32 15.77
CA PHE A 23 2.05 -13.41 15.59
C PHE A 23 2.31 -13.12 14.11
N MET A 24 2.35 -14.15 13.26
CA MET A 24 2.57 -14.00 11.82
C MET A 24 1.44 -13.21 11.14
N GLU A 25 0.20 -13.41 11.57
CA GLU A 25 -0.94 -12.60 11.13
C GLU A 25 -0.80 -11.14 11.55
N SER A 26 -0.46 -10.89 12.82
CA SER A 26 -0.28 -9.52 13.33
C SER A 26 0.81 -8.77 12.56
N ILE A 27 1.96 -9.42 12.32
CA ILE A 27 3.07 -8.84 11.53
C ILE A 27 2.63 -8.58 10.09
N SER A 28 1.86 -9.49 9.50
CA SER A 28 1.33 -9.32 8.16
C SER A 28 0.37 -8.12 8.10
N LEU A 29 -0.62 -8.07 9.01
CA LEU A 29 -1.66 -7.05 9.04
C LEU A 29 -1.08 -5.66 9.30
N LEU A 30 -0.05 -5.55 10.14
CA LEU A 30 0.59 -4.27 10.43
C LEU A 30 1.02 -3.52 9.16
N ALA A 31 1.56 -4.24 8.16
CA ALA A 31 2.04 -3.66 6.91
C ALA A 31 0.95 -3.03 6.05
N ILE A 32 -0.30 -3.52 6.14
CA ILE A 32 -1.45 -3.03 5.36
C ILE A 32 -2.47 -2.29 6.22
N SER A 33 -2.24 -2.16 7.52
CA SER A 33 -3.11 -1.45 8.45
C SER A 33 -3.09 0.06 8.22
N PHE A 34 -3.90 0.80 8.98
CA PHE A 34 -3.91 2.26 8.98
C PHE A 34 -2.55 2.87 9.39
N TRP A 35 -1.77 2.18 10.22
CA TRP A 35 -0.64 2.78 10.93
C TRP A 35 0.55 3.18 10.06
N PRO A 36 1.00 2.40 9.04
CA PRO A 36 2.04 2.85 8.12
C PRO A 36 1.66 4.11 7.34
N PHE A 37 0.40 4.21 6.90
CA PHE A 37 -0.13 5.41 6.25
C PHE A 37 -0.14 6.60 7.24
N ALA A 38 -0.67 6.40 8.44
CA ALA A 38 -0.69 7.43 9.49
C ALA A 38 0.73 7.92 9.83
N ALA A 39 1.71 7.02 9.94
CA ALA A 39 3.10 7.37 10.20
C ALA A 39 3.69 8.24 9.07
N ALA A 40 3.45 7.88 7.81
CA ALA A 40 3.90 8.67 6.65
C ALA A 40 3.26 10.07 6.61
N VAL A 41 1.97 10.16 6.95
CA VAL A 41 1.23 11.43 7.04
C VAL A 41 1.71 12.28 8.23
N CYS A 42 2.00 11.68 9.38
CA CYS A 42 2.59 12.40 10.52
C CYS A 42 3.99 12.95 10.19
N LEU A 43 4.82 12.17 9.49
CA LEU A 43 6.10 12.65 8.99
C LEU A 43 5.91 13.85 8.05
N TYR A 44 4.91 13.78 7.16
CA TYR A 44 4.54 14.87 6.26
C TYR A 44 4.10 16.14 7.01
N TRP A 45 3.26 16.04 8.04
CA TRP A 45 2.72 17.20 8.76
C TRP A 45 3.68 17.82 9.78
N CYS A 46 4.49 16.99 10.44
CA CYS A 46 5.17 17.35 11.68
C CYS A 46 6.70 17.32 11.60
N VAL A 47 7.28 16.68 10.57
CA VAL A 47 8.73 16.50 10.46
C VAL A 47 9.26 17.11 9.17
N ASP A 48 9.02 16.44 8.04
CA ASP A 48 9.55 16.82 6.74
C ASP A 48 8.61 16.37 5.63
N LYS A 49 8.15 17.33 4.83
CA LYS A 49 7.21 17.06 3.73
C LYS A 49 7.82 16.12 2.69
N LYS A 50 9.13 16.24 2.41
CA LYS A 50 9.79 15.40 1.39
C LYS A 50 9.78 13.93 1.80
N THR A 51 10.11 13.65 3.06
CA THR A 51 10.08 12.31 3.66
C THR A 51 8.68 11.71 3.62
N GLY A 52 7.66 12.46 4.06
CA GLY A 52 6.28 11.99 4.04
C GLY A 52 5.77 11.70 2.63
N ILE A 53 5.99 12.62 1.69
CA ILE A 53 5.62 12.42 0.27
C ILE A 53 6.37 11.26 -0.35
N PHE A 54 7.65 11.06 -0.03
CA PHE A 54 8.41 9.91 -0.53
C PHE A 54 7.78 8.58 -0.13
N LEU A 55 7.41 8.40 1.14
CA LEU A 55 6.77 7.16 1.61
C LEU A 55 5.37 6.96 1.01
N LEU A 56 4.57 8.03 0.95
CA LEU A 56 3.24 8.00 0.33
C LEU A 56 3.32 7.69 -1.18
N LEU A 57 4.31 8.23 -1.88
CA LEU A 57 4.54 7.97 -3.30
C LEU A 57 5.04 6.54 -3.56
N ASN A 58 5.94 6.03 -2.71
CA ASN A 58 6.37 4.62 -2.76
C ASN A 58 5.18 3.67 -2.62
N SER A 59 4.28 3.96 -1.67
CA SER A 59 3.07 3.17 -1.46
C SER A 59 2.11 3.27 -2.64
N SER A 60 1.82 4.48 -3.11
CA SER A 60 0.84 4.73 -4.18
C SER A 60 1.29 4.16 -5.52
N LEU A 61 2.50 4.50 -5.97
CA LEU A 61 3.02 4.00 -7.24
C LEU A 61 3.35 2.50 -7.16
N GLY A 62 3.80 2.02 -5.99
CA GLY A 62 4.00 0.60 -5.75
C GLY A 62 2.70 -0.21 -5.87
N ASN A 63 1.57 0.35 -5.41
CA ASN A 63 0.25 -0.26 -5.59
C ASN A 63 -0.20 -0.27 -7.06
N ILE A 64 0.09 0.78 -7.84
CA ILE A 64 -0.17 0.79 -9.29
C ILE A 64 0.62 -0.32 -10.00
N VAL A 65 1.93 -0.42 -9.74
CA VAL A 65 2.78 -1.45 -10.34
C VAL A 65 2.33 -2.85 -9.92
N ASN A 66 2.12 -3.08 -8.62
CA ASN A 66 1.68 -4.37 -8.09
C ASN A 66 0.31 -4.79 -8.64
N SER A 67 -0.65 -3.86 -8.71
CA SER A 67 -1.96 -4.13 -9.31
C SER A 67 -1.85 -4.41 -10.81
N THR A 68 -1.00 -3.69 -11.53
CA THR A 68 -0.76 -3.94 -12.96
C THR A 68 -0.23 -5.35 -13.17
N LEU A 69 0.80 -5.76 -12.43
CA LEU A 69 1.38 -7.10 -12.53
C LEU A 69 0.36 -8.18 -12.15
N LYS A 70 -0.40 -8.00 -11.07
CA LYS A 70 -1.49 -8.92 -10.67
C LYS A 70 -2.49 -9.16 -11.79
N ASN A 71 -3.00 -8.09 -12.38
CA ASN A 71 -4.00 -8.19 -13.44
C ASN A 71 -3.40 -8.64 -14.78
N THR A 72 -2.09 -8.52 -14.97
CA THR A 72 -1.37 -9.01 -16.15
C THR A 72 -1.20 -10.51 -16.10
N PHE A 73 -0.59 -11.02 -15.03
CA PHE A 73 -0.21 -12.42 -14.93
C PHE A 73 -1.33 -13.33 -14.41
N CYS A 74 -2.33 -12.78 -13.71
CA CYS A 74 -3.51 -13.52 -13.24
C CYS A 74 -3.17 -14.81 -12.46
N VAL A 75 -2.04 -14.85 -11.77
CA VAL A 75 -1.56 -16.06 -11.08
C VAL A 75 -2.50 -16.41 -9.93
N TYR A 76 -3.05 -17.63 -9.94
CA TYR A 76 -3.90 -18.12 -8.87
C TYR A 76 -3.15 -18.33 -7.56
N ARG A 77 -3.88 -18.19 -6.46
CA ARG A 77 -3.37 -18.33 -5.10
C ARG A 77 -2.96 -19.79 -4.81
N PRO A 78 -2.04 -20.05 -3.86
CA PRO A 78 -1.56 -21.40 -3.58
C PRO A 78 -2.69 -22.42 -3.34
N TRP A 79 -3.68 -22.09 -2.51
CA TRP A 79 -4.81 -22.97 -2.19
C TRP A 79 -5.80 -23.18 -3.34
N ILE A 80 -5.73 -22.37 -4.40
CA ILE A 80 -6.51 -22.56 -5.64
C ILE A 80 -5.74 -23.48 -6.60
N ARG A 81 -4.41 -23.36 -6.62
CA ARG A 81 -3.52 -24.18 -7.45
C ARG A 81 -3.38 -25.61 -6.91
N ASP A 82 -3.45 -25.78 -5.58
CA ASP A 82 -3.34 -27.07 -4.90
C ASP A 82 -4.23 -27.08 -3.64
N ALA A 83 -5.21 -27.99 -3.61
CA ALA A 83 -6.19 -28.10 -2.52
C ALA A 83 -5.59 -28.61 -1.19
N SER A 84 -4.36 -29.15 -1.20
CA SER A 84 -3.66 -29.57 0.02
C SER A 84 -3.15 -28.39 0.86
N ILE A 85 -3.03 -27.20 0.26
CA ILE A 85 -2.66 -25.98 0.96
C ILE A 85 -3.87 -25.41 1.69
N ILE A 86 -3.76 -25.31 3.01
CA ILE A 86 -4.77 -24.75 3.90
C ILE A 86 -4.24 -23.41 4.43
N PRO A 87 -4.80 -22.27 4.00
CA PRO A 87 -4.45 -20.97 4.57
C PRO A 87 -4.66 -20.97 6.10
N ALA A 88 -3.72 -20.38 6.84
CA ALA A 88 -3.84 -20.27 8.28
C ALA A 88 -4.65 -19.05 8.71
N GLY A 89 -5.45 -19.24 9.76
CA GLY A 89 -6.23 -18.19 10.43
C GLY A 89 -7.07 -17.36 9.47
N ASP A 90 -7.07 -16.05 9.66
CA ASP A 90 -7.84 -15.06 8.90
C ASP A 90 -7.09 -14.55 7.66
N ALA A 91 -5.92 -15.11 7.35
CA ALA A 91 -5.09 -14.68 6.22
C ALA A 91 -5.83 -14.77 4.87
N ILE A 92 -6.81 -15.67 4.74
CA ILE A 92 -7.63 -15.83 3.53
C ILE A 92 -8.51 -14.59 3.28
N HIS A 93 -9.05 -13.96 4.32
CA HIS A 93 -9.95 -12.79 4.20
C HIS A 93 -9.21 -11.53 3.72
N THR A 94 -7.90 -11.47 3.98
CA THR A 94 -7.04 -10.37 3.53
C THR A 94 -6.26 -10.70 2.24
N ALA A 95 -6.34 -11.94 1.76
CA ALA A 95 -5.69 -12.40 0.53
C ALA A 95 -6.59 -12.18 -0.71
N THR A 96 -7.04 -10.95 -0.91
CA THR A 96 -7.85 -10.54 -2.06
C THR A 96 -7.06 -10.55 -3.38
N GLY A 97 -7.74 -10.73 -4.51
CA GLY A 97 -7.10 -10.69 -5.83
C GLY A 97 -6.14 -11.87 -6.12
N TYR A 98 -5.46 -11.77 -7.26
CA TYR A 98 -4.43 -12.72 -7.71
C TYR A 98 -3.24 -12.80 -6.74
N SER A 99 -2.47 -13.88 -6.82
CA SER A 99 -1.31 -14.12 -5.94
C SER A 99 -0.13 -13.21 -6.28
N PHE A 100 0.30 -13.21 -7.54
CA PHE A 100 1.56 -12.58 -7.94
C PHE A 100 1.39 -11.10 -8.31
N PRO A 101 2.19 -10.15 -7.80
CA PRO A 101 3.11 -10.26 -6.66
C PRO A 101 2.39 -10.04 -5.32
N SER A 102 3.06 -10.26 -4.19
CA SER A 102 2.46 -10.05 -2.87
C SER A 102 2.24 -8.56 -2.52
N GLY A 103 0.98 -8.18 -2.27
CA GLY A 103 0.62 -6.81 -1.86
C GLY A 103 1.10 -6.44 -0.45
N HIS A 104 1.18 -7.40 0.47
CA HIS A 104 1.67 -7.14 1.82
C HIS A 104 3.18 -6.88 1.82
N THR A 105 3.94 -7.69 1.07
CA THR A 105 5.38 -7.46 0.87
C THR A 105 5.64 -6.16 0.13
N GLN A 106 4.80 -5.80 -0.85
CA GLN A 106 4.86 -4.50 -1.51
C GLN A 106 4.68 -3.36 -0.50
N ALA A 107 3.63 -3.38 0.32
CA ALA A 107 3.38 -2.34 1.32
C ALA A 107 4.52 -2.23 2.33
N ALA A 108 5.01 -3.36 2.84
CA ALA A 108 6.16 -3.41 3.73
C ALA A 108 7.44 -2.85 3.08
N THR A 109 7.69 -3.15 1.81
CA THR A 109 8.84 -2.62 1.08
C THR A 109 8.72 -1.12 0.86
N ALA A 110 7.53 -0.64 0.50
CA ALA A 110 7.27 0.79 0.27
C ALA A 110 7.45 1.63 1.54
N TYR A 111 6.88 1.19 2.68
CA TYR A 111 6.94 1.92 3.94
C TYR A 111 8.20 1.61 4.75
N TYR A 112 8.47 0.34 5.07
CA TYR A 112 9.60 -0.04 5.92
C TYR A 112 10.91 0.02 5.14
N GLY A 113 10.96 -0.49 3.92
CA GLY A 113 12.15 -0.39 3.06
C GLY A 113 12.49 1.07 2.71
N GLY A 114 11.48 1.86 2.33
CA GLY A 114 11.63 3.30 2.11
C GLY A 114 12.13 4.05 3.35
N SER A 115 11.60 3.74 4.53
CA SER A 115 12.03 4.35 5.79
C SER A 115 13.44 3.89 6.20
N ALA A 116 13.78 2.61 6.00
CA ALA A 116 15.10 2.05 6.27
C ALA A 116 16.17 2.78 5.44
N TRP A 117 15.90 3.05 4.16
CA TRP A 117 16.79 3.83 3.29
C TRP A 117 17.06 5.24 3.84
N LEU A 118 16.03 5.94 4.30
CA LEU A 118 16.18 7.28 4.89
C LEU A 118 16.99 7.23 6.19
N LEU A 119 16.76 6.23 7.03
CA LEU A 119 17.45 6.06 8.31
C LEU A 119 18.91 5.62 8.13
N TYR A 120 19.20 4.81 7.11
CA TYR A 120 20.56 4.46 6.70
C TYR A 120 21.37 5.72 6.36
N LYS A 121 20.80 6.64 5.56
CA LYS A 121 21.46 7.93 5.26
C LYS A 121 21.74 8.77 6.50
N ASN A 122 20.88 8.68 7.50
CA ASN A 122 21.04 9.38 8.78
C ASN A 122 21.88 8.60 9.81
N LYS A 123 22.61 7.55 9.38
CA LYS A 123 23.48 6.70 10.21
C LYS A 123 22.77 6.03 11.40
N ARG A 124 21.43 5.83 11.31
CA ARG A 124 20.62 5.16 12.33
C ARG A 124 20.49 3.66 12.03
N PHE A 125 21.63 2.95 12.05
CA PHE A 125 21.73 1.58 11.54
C PHE A 125 20.83 0.57 12.27
N TRP A 126 20.67 0.69 13.59
CA TRP A 126 19.83 -0.24 14.36
C TRP A 126 18.34 -0.16 13.96
N LEU A 127 17.81 1.05 13.74
CA LEU A 127 16.44 1.24 13.25
C LEU A 127 16.28 0.75 11.80
N CYS A 128 17.31 0.99 10.97
CA CYS A 128 17.34 0.45 9.61
C CYS A 128 17.25 -1.08 9.64
N ALA A 129 18.06 -1.74 10.46
CA ALA A 129 18.04 -3.19 10.62
C ALA A 129 16.67 -3.69 11.11
N ALA A 130 16.07 -3.04 12.12
CA ALA A 130 14.75 -3.40 12.62
C ALA A 130 13.66 -3.32 11.54
N LEU A 131 13.67 -2.28 10.71
CA LEU A 131 12.71 -2.14 9.61
C LEU A 131 12.92 -3.16 8.48
N ILE A 132 14.17 -3.51 8.17
CA ILE A 132 14.47 -4.57 7.21
C ILE A 132 14.02 -5.93 7.74
N VAL A 133 14.25 -6.23 9.02
CA VAL A 133 13.74 -7.44 9.66
C VAL A 133 12.21 -7.47 9.59
N LEU A 134 11.53 -6.37 9.92
CA LEU A 134 10.07 -6.30 9.86
C LEU A 134 9.55 -6.53 8.43
N LEU A 135 10.19 -5.94 7.41
CA LEU A 135 9.88 -6.16 6.00
C LEU A 135 10.01 -7.64 5.62
N LEU A 136 11.15 -8.26 5.93
CA LEU A 136 11.41 -9.66 5.60
C LEU A 136 10.45 -10.59 6.34
N LEU A 137 10.13 -10.27 7.60
CA LEU A 137 9.18 -11.02 8.41
C LEU A 137 7.75 -10.89 7.86
N THR A 138 7.35 -9.72 7.35
CA THR A 138 6.07 -9.58 6.62
C THR A 138 6.06 -10.42 5.33
N GLY A 139 7.16 -10.49 4.59
CA GLY A 139 7.24 -11.37 3.41
C GLY A 139 7.12 -12.84 3.80
N PHE A 140 7.91 -13.27 4.77
CA PHE A 140 7.90 -14.64 5.28
C PHE A 140 6.54 -15.04 5.85
N SER A 141 5.85 -14.15 6.58
CA SER A 141 4.54 -14.44 7.15
C SER A 141 3.52 -14.79 6.06
N ARG A 142 3.61 -14.21 4.86
CA ARG A 142 2.73 -14.58 3.73
C ARG A 142 2.97 -16.00 3.21
N ASN A 143 4.21 -16.49 3.26
CA ASN A 143 4.50 -17.88 2.94
C ASN A 143 4.04 -18.81 4.07
N TYR A 144 4.36 -18.47 5.33
CA TYR A 144 3.95 -19.23 6.51
C TYR A 144 2.42 -19.41 6.60
N LEU A 145 1.66 -18.36 6.25
CA LEU A 145 0.20 -18.37 6.25
C LEU A 145 -0.40 -19.11 5.04
N GLY A 146 0.41 -19.55 4.07
CA GLY A 146 -0.03 -20.35 2.92
C GLY A 146 -0.76 -19.57 1.81
N VAL A 147 -0.61 -18.24 1.78
CA VAL A 147 -1.39 -17.37 0.88
C VAL A 147 -0.59 -16.78 -0.28
N HIS A 148 0.73 -16.96 -0.27
CA HIS A 148 1.65 -16.57 -1.33
C HIS A 148 2.82 -17.56 -1.44
N THR A 149 3.36 -17.69 -2.64
CA THR A 149 4.60 -18.43 -2.89
C THR A 149 5.85 -17.57 -2.60
N PRO A 150 7.03 -18.16 -2.44
CA PRO A 150 8.28 -17.41 -2.33
C PRO A 150 8.54 -16.47 -3.51
N GLN A 151 8.12 -16.87 -4.71
CA GLN A 151 8.25 -16.09 -5.95
C GLN A 151 7.38 -14.83 -5.89
N ASP A 152 6.15 -14.93 -5.37
CA ASP A 152 5.27 -13.77 -5.18
C ASP A 152 5.90 -12.72 -4.25
N VAL A 153 6.57 -13.18 -3.19
CA VAL A 153 7.24 -12.34 -2.18
C VAL A 153 8.51 -11.71 -2.78
N ALA A 154 9.35 -12.52 -3.44
CA ALA A 154 10.59 -12.05 -4.05
C ALA A 154 10.33 -11.03 -5.17
N ALA A 155 9.34 -11.26 -6.02
CA ALA A 155 8.97 -10.33 -7.07
C ALA A 155 8.41 -9.02 -6.50
N ALA A 156 7.56 -9.07 -5.46
CA ALA A 156 7.06 -7.88 -4.79
C ALA A 156 8.21 -7.04 -4.21
N LEU A 157 9.16 -7.70 -3.54
CA LEU A 157 10.34 -7.05 -2.96
C LEU A 157 11.18 -6.37 -4.04
N LEU A 158 11.48 -7.08 -5.14
CA LEU A 158 12.30 -6.55 -6.24
C LEU A 158 11.60 -5.38 -6.94
N CYS A 159 10.36 -5.58 -7.40
CA CYS A 159 9.61 -4.56 -8.12
C CYS A 159 9.41 -3.30 -7.28
N THR A 160 9.07 -3.45 -6.00
CA THR A 160 8.85 -2.30 -5.12
C THR A 160 10.15 -1.61 -4.76
N SER A 161 11.26 -2.32 -4.59
CA SER A 161 12.59 -1.72 -4.42
C SER A 161 12.99 -0.88 -5.63
N CYS A 162 12.69 -1.34 -6.85
CA CYS A 162 12.86 -0.55 -8.07
C CYS A 162 11.98 0.71 -8.07
N VAL A 163 10.71 0.60 -7.63
CA VAL A 163 9.82 1.76 -7.48
C VAL A 163 10.37 2.77 -6.47
N VAL A 164 10.88 2.31 -5.33
CA VAL A 164 11.50 3.17 -4.30
C VAL A 164 12.71 3.91 -4.88
N ALA A 165 13.60 3.20 -5.58
CA ALA A 165 14.76 3.80 -6.24
C ALA A 165 14.35 4.83 -7.32
N PHE A 166 13.37 4.48 -8.16
CA PHE A 166 12.81 5.36 -9.18
C PHE A 166 12.20 6.63 -8.56
N ASN A 167 11.43 6.51 -7.48
CA ASN A 167 10.82 7.65 -6.79
C ASN A 167 11.86 8.61 -6.19
N LEU A 168 13.01 8.11 -5.71
CA LEU A 168 14.11 8.98 -5.30
C LEU A 168 14.62 9.83 -6.47
N MET A 169 14.79 9.21 -7.64
CA MET A 169 15.24 9.91 -8.85
C MET A 169 14.21 10.96 -9.29
N ILE A 170 12.93 10.60 -9.29
CA ILE A 170 11.83 11.48 -9.67
C ILE A 170 11.69 12.67 -8.72
N LEU A 171 11.70 12.44 -7.40
CA LEU A 171 11.61 13.54 -6.44
C LEU A 171 12.81 14.49 -6.54
N ASN A 172 14.01 13.97 -6.74
CA ASN A 172 15.19 14.81 -7.00
C ASN A 172 15.06 15.58 -8.32
N TRP A 173 14.52 14.98 -9.37
CA TRP A 173 14.28 15.64 -10.65
C TRP A 173 13.22 16.74 -10.54
N ILE A 174 12.13 16.50 -9.79
CA ILE A 174 11.07 17.49 -9.53
C ILE A 174 11.64 18.77 -8.90
N GLU A 175 12.59 18.62 -7.98
CA GLU A 175 13.18 19.76 -7.27
C GLU A 175 14.17 20.57 -8.14
N LYS A 176 14.67 20.02 -9.27
CA LYS A 176 15.64 20.70 -10.14
C LYS A 176 15.07 21.87 -10.94
N LYS A 177 13.79 21.81 -11.35
CA LYS A 177 13.16 22.87 -12.16
C LYS A 177 11.77 23.19 -11.66
N LYS A 178 11.40 24.48 -11.70
CA LYS A 178 10.16 25.03 -11.14
C LYS A 178 8.88 24.33 -11.65
N ASN A 179 8.85 23.80 -12.87
CA ASN A 179 7.64 23.20 -13.48
C ASN A 179 7.68 21.67 -13.61
N ASN A 180 8.72 21.01 -13.09
CA ASN A 180 8.84 19.55 -13.20
C ASN A 180 7.76 18.82 -12.38
N ASP A 181 7.25 19.42 -11.31
CA ASP A 181 6.09 18.93 -10.55
C ASP A 181 4.79 18.91 -11.38
N LEU A 182 4.56 19.91 -12.24
CA LEU A 182 3.41 19.92 -13.15
C LEU A 182 3.56 18.88 -14.27
N ILE A 183 4.77 18.70 -14.78
CA ILE A 183 5.07 17.64 -15.76
C ILE A 183 4.86 16.26 -15.11
N PHE A 184 5.37 16.05 -13.89
CA PHE A 184 5.14 14.81 -13.13
C PHE A 184 3.64 14.58 -12.90
N PHE A 185 2.89 15.60 -12.52
CA PHE A 185 1.44 15.50 -12.38
C PHE A 185 0.77 15.08 -13.70
N GLY A 186 1.09 15.74 -14.81
CA GLY A 186 0.55 15.38 -16.13
C GLY A 186 0.86 13.94 -16.54
N ILE A 187 2.11 13.50 -16.41
CA ILE A 187 2.53 12.12 -16.68
C ILE A 187 1.80 11.15 -15.74
N GLY A 188 1.72 11.48 -14.45
CA GLY A 188 1.03 10.67 -13.45
C GLY A 188 -0.46 10.48 -13.77
N MET A 189 -1.14 11.53 -14.24
CA MET A 189 -2.54 11.45 -14.67
C MET A 189 -2.70 10.60 -15.93
N VAL A 190 -1.77 10.68 -16.88
CA VAL A 190 -1.76 9.81 -18.07
C VAL A 190 -1.54 8.34 -17.67
N VAL A 191 -0.58 8.07 -16.79
CA VAL A 191 -0.32 6.72 -16.25
C VAL A 191 -1.55 6.19 -15.51
N LEU A 192 -2.21 7.01 -14.71
CA LEU A 192 -3.43 6.64 -14.00
C LEU A 192 -4.57 6.30 -14.98
N ALA A 193 -4.78 7.13 -16.01
CA ALA A 193 -5.79 6.89 -17.04
C ALA A 193 -5.49 5.60 -17.81
N ALA A 194 -4.24 5.40 -18.23
CA ALA A 194 -3.80 4.18 -18.90
C ALA A 194 -3.99 2.94 -18.02
N PHE A 195 -3.67 3.03 -16.73
CA PHE A 195 -3.90 1.96 -15.76
C PHE A 195 -5.39 1.61 -15.63
N ILE A 196 -6.27 2.62 -15.49
CA ILE A 196 -7.72 2.41 -15.39
C ILE A 196 -8.27 1.78 -16.67
N CYS A 197 -7.85 2.26 -17.85
CA CYS A 197 -8.22 1.67 -19.13
C CYS A 197 -7.75 0.21 -19.23
N TYR A 198 -6.50 -0.06 -18.87
CA TYR A 198 -5.92 -1.40 -18.89
C TYR A 198 -6.73 -2.37 -18.02
N ILE A 199 -6.98 -2.03 -16.75
CA ILE A 199 -7.72 -2.93 -15.86
C ILE A 199 -9.16 -3.16 -16.32
N ARG A 200 -9.78 -2.16 -16.96
CA ARG A 200 -11.20 -2.22 -17.37
C ARG A 200 -11.42 -3.03 -18.65
N PHE A 201 -10.51 -2.93 -19.61
CA PHE A 201 -10.67 -3.48 -20.96
C PHE A 201 -9.83 -4.73 -21.22
N LYS A 202 -8.85 -5.04 -20.37
CA LYS A 202 -8.11 -6.29 -20.47
C LYS A 202 -9.07 -7.49 -20.37
N ALA A 203 -8.86 -8.49 -21.22
CA ALA A 203 -9.50 -9.80 -21.08
C ALA A 203 -8.88 -10.58 -19.91
N TYR A 204 -9.73 -11.15 -19.05
CA TYR A 204 -9.32 -11.94 -17.89
C TYR A 204 -9.70 -13.41 -18.08
N PRO A 205 -8.91 -14.35 -17.53
CA PRO A 205 -9.26 -15.76 -17.56
C PRO A 205 -10.60 -16.02 -16.89
N THR A 206 -11.43 -16.85 -17.53
CA THR A 206 -12.72 -17.32 -17.02
C THR A 206 -12.68 -18.84 -16.97
N ASP A 207 -11.81 -19.37 -16.11
CA ASP A 207 -11.60 -20.81 -15.96
C ASP A 207 -12.73 -21.42 -15.12
N TYR A 208 -13.20 -22.62 -15.51
CA TYR A 208 -14.27 -23.33 -14.83
C TYR A 208 -13.77 -24.66 -14.27
N VAL A 209 -14.22 -25.00 -13.06
CA VAL A 209 -14.01 -26.31 -12.41
C VAL A 209 -15.37 -26.80 -11.93
N ASP A 210 -15.76 -28.00 -12.33
CA ASP A 210 -17.08 -28.60 -12.01
C ASP A 210 -18.27 -27.70 -12.36
N GLY A 211 -18.20 -27.03 -13.50
CA GLY A 211 -19.25 -26.11 -13.98
C GLY A 211 -19.36 -24.80 -13.20
N LYS A 212 -18.47 -24.54 -12.23
CA LYS A 212 -18.41 -23.29 -11.48
C LYS A 212 -17.22 -22.46 -11.91
N LEU A 213 -17.43 -21.16 -12.04
CA LEU A 213 -16.35 -20.21 -12.32
C LEU A 213 -15.34 -20.26 -11.17
N LEU A 214 -14.08 -20.57 -11.49
CA LEU A 214 -13.03 -20.77 -10.50
C LEU A 214 -12.78 -19.49 -9.70
N VAL A 215 -12.70 -18.35 -10.39
CA VAL A 215 -12.57 -17.03 -9.77
C VAL A 215 -13.34 -15.98 -10.57
N ASP A 216 -13.98 -15.05 -9.86
CA ASP A 216 -14.68 -13.91 -10.48
C ASP A 216 -13.67 -12.78 -10.80
N PRO A 217 -13.44 -12.44 -12.08
CA PRO A 217 -12.51 -11.37 -12.46
C PRO A 217 -12.85 -10.01 -11.84
N ALA A 218 -14.13 -9.69 -11.66
CA ALA A 218 -14.54 -8.41 -11.07
C ALA A 218 -14.12 -8.32 -9.59
N LYS A 219 -14.21 -9.43 -8.86
CA LYS A 219 -13.69 -9.53 -7.49
C LYS A 219 -12.17 -9.48 -7.46
N MET A 220 -11.50 -10.09 -8.45
CA MET A 220 -10.04 -10.08 -8.54
C MET A 220 -9.44 -8.70 -8.81
N GLN A 221 -10.20 -7.82 -9.49
CA GLN A 221 -9.78 -6.46 -9.79
C GLN A 221 -10.02 -5.47 -8.64
N ARG A 222 -10.74 -5.84 -7.58
CA ARG A 222 -11.20 -4.94 -6.51
C ARG A 222 -10.12 -4.00 -5.96
N ASP A 223 -8.91 -4.51 -5.73
CA ASP A 223 -7.82 -3.73 -5.13
C ASP A 223 -7.21 -2.71 -6.10
N SER A 224 -7.35 -2.94 -7.41
CA SER A 224 -6.88 -2.04 -8.46
C SER A 224 -7.56 -0.67 -8.38
N TRP A 225 -8.86 -0.66 -8.05
CA TRP A 225 -9.61 0.58 -7.84
C TRP A 225 -9.11 1.36 -6.63
N GLY A 226 -8.71 0.65 -5.56
CA GLY A 226 -8.06 1.26 -4.40
C GLY A 226 -6.70 1.86 -4.75
N ALA A 227 -5.89 1.15 -5.55
CA ALA A 227 -4.61 1.67 -6.05
C ALA A 227 -4.78 2.94 -6.89
N ALA A 228 -5.78 2.95 -7.79
CA ALA A 228 -6.13 4.13 -8.57
C ALA A 228 -6.53 5.32 -7.69
N GLY A 229 -7.40 5.09 -6.68
CA GLY A 229 -7.83 6.12 -5.74
C GLY A 229 -6.67 6.70 -4.93
N MET A 230 -5.79 5.83 -4.44
CA MET A 230 -4.59 6.20 -3.69
C MET A 230 -3.67 7.11 -4.53
N PHE A 231 -3.36 6.69 -5.77
CA PHE A 231 -2.46 7.45 -6.64
C PHE A 231 -3.08 8.77 -7.12
N ALA A 232 -4.37 8.77 -7.48
CA ALA A 232 -5.11 9.98 -7.83
C ALA A 232 -5.13 10.99 -6.68
N GLY A 233 -5.44 10.53 -5.46
CA GLY A 233 -5.48 11.36 -4.27
C GLY A 233 -4.11 11.93 -3.93
N LEU A 234 -3.04 11.14 -4.10
CA LEU A 234 -1.66 11.63 -3.96
C LEU A 234 -1.35 12.72 -4.99
N LEU A 235 -1.56 12.46 -6.29
CA LEU A 235 -1.20 13.40 -7.35
C LEU A 235 -1.94 14.73 -7.20
N CYS A 236 -3.27 14.69 -7.09
CA CYS A 236 -4.11 15.86 -6.93
C CYS A 236 -3.81 16.57 -5.61
N GLY A 237 -3.76 15.81 -4.51
CA GLY A 237 -3.59 16.40 -3.19
C GLY A 237 -2.22 17.06 -3.02
N TRP A 238 -1.16 16.41 -3.49
CA TRP A 238 0.19 16.94 -3.43
C TRP A 238 0.39 18.17 -4.31
N ILE A 239 -0.13 18.18 -5.55
CA ILE A 239 0.05 19.35 -6.43
C ILE A 239 -0.73 20.56 -5.91
N ILE A 240 -1.94 20.36 -5.38
CA ILE A 240 -2.73 21.42 -4.76
C ILE A 240 -1.98 21.99 -3.56
N GLU A 241 -1.45 21.13 -2.69
CA GLU A 241 -0.66 21.59 -1.55
C GLU A 241 0.54 22.39 -2.00
N ARG A 242 1.37 21.82 -2.87
CA ARG A 242 2.64 22.39 -3.28
C ARG A 242 2.47 23.74 -3.99
N ARG A 243 1.42 23.90 -4.78
CA ARG A 243 1.23 25.11 -5.61
C ARG A 243 0.40 26.20 -4.93
N PHE A 244 -0.61 25.83 -4.16
CA PHE A 244 -1.60 26.78 -3.64
C PHE A 244 -1.54 26.89 -2.11
N ILE A 245 -1.50 25.77 -1.38
CA ILE A 245 -1.56 25.80 0.09
C ILE A 245 -0.20 26.17 0.66
N ARG A 246 0.88 25.44 0.34
CA ARG A 246 2.24 25.67 0.83
C ARG A 246 2.28 25.74 2.36
N PHE A 247 1.70 24.75 3.04
CA PHE A 247 1.75 24.69 4.50
C PHE A 247 3.18 24.38 4.98
N SER A 248 3.46 24.75 6.22
CA SER A 248 4.76 24.58 6.88
C SER A 248 4.70 23.49 7.95
N THR A 249 5.73 22.66 8.02
CA THR A 249 5.90 21.65 9.09
C THR A 249 6.47 22.24 10.39
N LYS A 250 6.82 23.53 10.38
CA LYS A 250 7.30 24.23 11.58
C LYS A 250 6.19 24.33 12.62
N GLY A 251 6.57 24.12 13.87
CA GLY A 251 5.73 24.23 15.04
C GLY A 251 6.45 23.66 16.26
N ASN A 252 6.05 24.08 17.46
CA ASN A 252 6.54 23.48 18.70
C ASN A 252 5.96 22.05 18.89
N LEU A 253 6.42 21.34 19.93
CA LEU A 253 5.97 19.96 20.17
C LEU A 253 4.45 19.87 20.36
N TRP A 254 3.85 20.81 21.09
CA TRP A 254 2.41 20.85 21.34
C TRP A 254 1.59 20.99 20.05
N GLN A 255 1.99 21.92 19.18
CA GLN A 255 1.43 22.11 17.85
C GLN A 255 1.47 20.80 17.04
N LYS A 256 2.60 20.09 17.05
CA LYS A 256 2.76 18.81 16.33
C LYS A 256 1.89 17.68 16.91
N ILE A 257 1.73 17.63 18.23
CA ILE A 257 0.82 16.66 18.88
C ILE A 257 -0.63 16.96 18.48
N MET A 258 -1.06 18.22 18.57
CA MET A 258 -2.41 18.63 18.16
C MET A 258 -2.65 18.37 16.67
N ARG A 259 -1.66 18.63 15.81
CA ARG A 259 -1.73 18.31 14.38
C ARG A 259 -2.02 16.82 14.15
N THR A 260 -1.32 15.98 14.89
CA THR A 260 -1.43 14.54 14.77
C THR A 260 -2.81 14.06 15.23
N ILE A 261 -3.25 14.45 16.44
CA ILE A 261 -4.52 13.99 17.01
C ILE A 261 -5.71 14.47 16.17
N ILE A 262 -5.76 15.76 15.84
CA ILE A 262 -6.89 16.32 15.07
C ILE A 262 -6.89 15.80 13.64
N GLY A 263 -5.73 15.69 13.00
CA GLY A 263 -5.62 15.23 11.62
C GLY A 263 -5.90 13.74 11.46
N LEU A 264 -5.43 12.88 12.38
CA LEU A 264 -5.62 11.43 12.26
C LEU A 264 -7.03 10.99 12.61
N THR A 265 -7.76 11.70 13.47
CA THR A 265 -9.13 11.32 13.88
C THR A 265 -10.07 11.09 12.68
N PRO A 266 -10.27 12.06 11.74
CA PRO A 266 -11.13 11.83 10.58
C PRO A 266 -10.58 10.75 9.64
N LEU A 267 -9.25 10.64 9.50
CA LEU A 267 -8.63 9.61 8.65
C LEU A 267 -8.88 8.20 9.20
N TYR A 268 -8.74 8.01 10.52
CA TYR A 268 -9.02 6.75 11.20
C TYR A 268 -10.50 6.38 11.11
N PHE A 269 -11.39 7.37 11.29
CA PHE A 269 -12.82 7.15 11.18
C PHE A 269 -13.22 6.67 9.78
N ILE A 270 -12.72 7.35 8.73
CA ILE A 270 -12.98 6.97 7.34
C ILE A 270 -12.44 5.57 7.03
N TYR A 271 -11.21 5.27 7.47
CA TYR A 271 -10.58 3.98 7.23
C TYR A 271 -11.36 2.80 7.82
N ASN A 272 -11.88 2.94 9.05
CA ASN A 272 -12.50 1.82 9.77
C ASN A 272 -14.03 1.73 9.60
N TYR A 273 -14.73 2.85 9.39
CA TYR A 273 -16.19 2.88 9.50
C TYR A 273 -16.91 3.29 8.21
N CYS A 274 -16.28 4.05 7.31
CA CYS A 274 -16.97 4.58 6.13
C CYS A 274 -17.00 3.61 4.93
N TYR A 275 -16.17 2.55 4.92
CA TYR A 275 -16.08 1.68 3.74
C TYR A 275 -17.38 0.91 3.44
N GLY A 276 -18.06 0.38 4.46
CA GLY A 276 -19.34 -0.33 4.28
C GLY A 276 -20.41 0.57 3.64
N TRP A 277 -20.59 1.76 4.22
CA TRP A 277 -21.50 2.78 3.69
C TRP A 277 -21.16 3.20 2.24
N LEU A 278 -19.87 3.36 1.92
CA LEU A 278 -19.44 3.66 0.55
C LEU A 278 -19.81 2.55 -0.44
N VAL A 279 -19.66 1.28 -0.03
CA VAL A 279 -20.03 0.12 -0.87
C VAL A 279 -21.53 0.10 -1.14
N GLU A 280 -22.35 0.30 -0.11
CA GLU A 280 -23.82 0.36 -0.24
C GLU A 280 -24.26 1.51 -1.15
N SER A 281 -23.59 2.66 -1.06
CA SER A 281 -23.99 3.88 -1.78
C SER A 281 -23.50 3.94 -3.24
N THR A 282 -22.36 3.31 -3.55
CA THR A 282 -21.65 3.55 -4.83
C THR A 282 -21.20 2.29 -5.56
N GLY A 283 -21.35 1.12 -4.94
CA GLY A 283 -20.81 -0.14 -5.44
C GLY A 283 -19.30 -0.30 -5.21
N ILE A 284 -18.82 -1.53 -5.31
CA ILE A 284 -17.45 -1.91 -4.90
C ILE A 284 -16.34 -1.11 -5.62
N PRO A 285 -16.35 -0.94 -6.96
CA PRO A 285 -15.27 -0.22 -7.65
C PRO A 285 -15.15 1.23 -7.17
N CYS A 286 -16.27 1.95 -7.13
CA CYS A 286 -16.31 3.35 -6.72
C CYS A 286 -15.96 3.49 -5.22
N ALA A 287 -16.51 2.62 -4.36
CA ALA A 287 -16.20 2.62 -2.94
C ALA A 287 -14.72 2.37 -2.65
N ARG A 288 -14.07 1.44 -3.39
CA ARG A 288 -12.63 1.20 -3.26
C ARG A 288 -11.81 2.40 -3.70
N PHE A 289 -12.18 3.04 -4.81
CA PHE A 289 -11.52 4.25 -5.27
C PHE A 289 -11.66 5.38 -4.23
N LEU A 290 -12.89 5.72 -3.84
CA LEU A 290 -13.19 6.81 -2.92
C LEU A 290 -12.59 6.57 -1.52
N GLY A 291 -12.66 5.33 -1.03
CA GLY A 291 -12.09 4.93 0.26
C GLY A 291 -10.58 5.11 0.35
N MET A 292 -9.87 5.17 -0.78
CA MET A 292 -8.43 5.47 -0.83
C MET A 292 -8.15 6.92 -1.27
N PHE A 293 -8.99 7.49 -2.14
CA PHE A 293 -8.85 8.86 -2.63
C PHE A 293 -9.08 9.91 -1.54
N ILE A 294 -10.18 9.78 -0.79
CA ILE A 294 -10.60 10.79 0.21
C ILE A 294 -9.56 10.95 1.33
N PRO A 295 -9.03 9.87 1.96
CA PRO A 295 -7.99 10.01 2.97
C PRO A 295 -6.76 10.76 2.48
N TYR A 296 -6.34 10.55 1.23
CA TYR A 296 -5.20 11.26 0.64
C TYR A 296 -5.50 12.74 0.40
N MET A 297 -6.70 13.07 -0.08
CA MET A 297 -7.13 14.46 -0.24
C MET A 297 -7.21 15.19 1.12
N ILE A 298 -7.70 14.52 2.15
CA ILE A 298 -7.69 15.07 3.51
C ILE A 298 -6.25 15.28 3.98
N ALA A 299 -5.41 14.25 3.85
CA ALA A 299 -4.05 14.26 4.35
C ALA A 299 -3.15 15.31 3.69
N LEU A 300 -3.29 15.48 2.37
CA LEU A 300 -2.39 16.32 1.58
C LEU A 300 -2.98 17.70 1.30
N THR A 301 -4.30 17.87 1.29
CA THR A 301 -4.95 19.15 0.92
C THR A 301 -5.74 19.76 2.06
N PHE A 302 -6.84 19.14 2.46
CA PHE A 302 -7.82 19.78 3.35
C PHE A 302 -7.20 20.07 4.72
N TYR A 303 -6.52 19.08 5.31
CA TYR A 303 -5.92 19.25 6.62
C TYR A 303 -4.74 20.23 6.62
N PRO A 304 -3.77 20.16 5.69
CA PRO A 304 -2.78 21.21 5.48
C PRO A 304 -3.33 22.63 5.32
N TRP A 305 -4.47 22.78 4.63
CA TRP A 305 -5.14 24.07 4.49
C TRP A 305 -5.66 24.59 5.84
N ILE A 306 -6.25 23.73 6.67
CA ILE A 306 -6.67 24.07 8.04
C ILE A 306 -5.46 24.49 8.88
N VAL A 307 -4.40 23.68 8.89
CA VAL A 307 -3.18 23.97 9.67
C VAL A 307 -2.60 25.33 9.28
N LYS A 308 -2.59 25.68 7.99
CA LYS A 308 -2.13 27.00 7.54
C LYS A 308 -2.97 28.16 8.06
N LYS A 309 -4.27 27.96 8.29
CA LYS A 309 -5.21 28.99 8.74
C LYS A 309 -5.26 29.13 10.27
N VAL A 310 -5.02 28.03 10.99
CA VAL A 310 -5.20 27.95 12.45
C VAL A 310 -3.85 28.11 13.14
N LYS A 311 -3.59 29.30 13.72
CA LYS A 311 -2.27 29.66 14.30
C LYS A 311 -1.78 28.76 15.45
N PHE A 312 -2.68 28.06 16.15
CA PHE A 312 -2.31 27.14 17.24
C PHE A 312 -1.99 25.72 16.77
N LEU A 313 -2.17 25.44 15.47
CA LEU A 313 -1.74 24.21 14.81
C LEU A 313 -0.44 24.48 14.07
#